data_AF-A0A0M4D7M8-F1
#
_entry.id   AF-A0A0M4D7M8-F1
#
_cell.length_a   1.000
_cell.length_b   1.000
_cell.length_c   1.000
_cell.angle_alpha   90.00
_cell.angle_beta   90.00
_cell.angle_gamma   90.00
#
_symmetry.space_group_name_H-M   'P 1'
#
loop_
_entity.id
_entity.type
_entity.pdbx_description
1 polymer ?
#
loop_
_entity_poly.entity_id
_entity_poly.type
_entity_poly.pdbx_seq_one_letter_code
_entity_poly.pdbx_strand_id
1 'polypeptide(L)'
;MTRTHLGATLAMCAAATLAMSASPASAKISDGYVRGYDTYVGDWGDEGTISTAAYSQNNAVCLWQTILWAEGANESDGTNFDGTDIDGIFGGNTYGATKRLQVSWGLASSYDKADGMVGPNTFGRADNQLVKTGGSTARGETVEFVYNGSVHDFAVERDSEGRYRFREGNDTWRLAAYGYRSCS
;
A
#
# COMPACT_ATOMS: atom_id res chain seq x y z
N MET A 1 -4.48 -55.94 -49.11
CA MET A 1 -3.31 -55.14 -48.70
C MET A 1 -3.81 -53.69 -48.54
N THR A 2 -4.15 -53.28 -47.30
CA THR A 2 -3.44 -52.26 -46.50
C THR A 2 -3.53 -50.86 -47.14
N ARG A 3 -4.03 -49.78 -46.52
CA ARG A 3 -4.03 -49.35 -45.09
C ARG A 3 -5.22 -48.42 -44.80
N THR A 4 -5.84 -48.61 -43.64
CA THR A 4 -6.81 -47.70 -43.01
C THR A 4 -6.05 -46.58 -42.29
N HIS A 5 -6.42 -45.31 -42.51
CA HIS A 5 -5.92 -44.17 -41.74
C HIS A 5 -7.02 -43.65 -40.81
N LEU A 6 -6.78 -43.77 -39.51
CA LEU A 6 -7.56 -43.15 -38.43
C LEU A 6 -7.21 -41.66 -38.38
N GLY A 7 -8.21 -40.80 -38.58
CA GLY A 7 -8.11 -39.36 -38.33
C GLY A 7 -9.19 -38.96 -37.33
N ALA A 8 -8.82 -38.88 -36.06
CA ALA A 8 -9.68 -38.33 -35.00
C ALA A 8 -9.36 -36.84 -34.85
N THR A 9 -10.25 -35.96 -35.33
CA THR A 9 -10.19 -34.52 -35.04
C THR A 9 -11.13 -34.19 -33.90
N LEU A 10 -10.55 -34.08 -32.69
CA LEU A 10 -11.16 -33.42 -31.55
C LEU A 10 -11.01 -31.90 -31.76
N ALA A 11 -12.08 -31.18 -32.08
CA ALA A 11 -12.09 -29.73 -32.08
C ALA A 11 -12.46 -29.25 -30.65
N MET A 12 -11.46 -28.91 -29.84
CA MET A 12 -11.66 -28.27 -28.54
C MET A 12 -11.78 -26.75 -28.69
N CYS A 13 -12.82 -26.21 -28.06
CA CYS A 13 -13.10 -24.79 -27.89
C CYS A 13 -11.94 -24.03 -27.19
N ALA A 14 -11.76 -22.77 -27.55
CA ALA A 14 -11.23 -21.76 -26.62
C ALA A 14 -11.91 -20.42 -26.93
N ALA A 15 -12.93 -20.09 -26.15
CA ALA A 15 -13.45 -18.73 -26.07
C ALA A 15 -12.40 -17.89 -25.33
N ALA A 16 -11.71 -17.02 -26.06
CA ALA A 16 -10.79 -16.05 -25.48
C ALA A 16 -11.62 -14.96 -24.78
N THR A 17 -11.90 -15.14 -23.50
CA THR A 17 -12.34 -14.03 -22.64
C THR A 17 -11.16 -13.08 -22.46
N LEU A 18 -11.24 -11.92 -23.09
CA LEU A 18 -10.37 -10.78 -22.82
C LEU A 18 -10.50 -10.44 -21.34
N ALA A 19 -9.51 -10.82 -20.54
CA ALA A 19 -9.37 -10.31 -19.18
C ALA A 19 -9.09 -8.81 -19.29
N MET A 20 -10.11 -8.00 -19.07
CA MET A 20 -9.92 -6.57 -18.87
C MET A 20 -9.20 -6.42 -17.53
N SER A 21 -7.89 -6.19 -17.57
CA SER A 21 -7.15 -5.71 -16.40
C SER A 21 -7.74 -4.35 -16.04
N ALA A 22 -8.59 -4.30 -15.00
CA ALA A 22 -8.91 -3.04 -14.37
C ALA A 22 -7.59 -2.49 -13.82
N SER A 23 -7.07 -1.43 -14.42
CA SER A 23 -6.01 -0.65 -13.77
C SER A 23 -6.54 -0.17 -12.43
N PRO A 24 -5.71 -0.15 -11.36
CA PRO A 24 -6.11 0.47 -10.10
C PRO A 24 -6.58 1.90 -10.36
N ALA A 25 -7.61 2.31 -9.62
CA ALA A 25 -8.29 3.56 -9.88
C ALA A 25 -7.49 4.76 -9.35
N SER A 26 -6.61 5.30 -10.19
CA SER A 26 -5.94 6.62 -10.15
C SER A 26 -6.07 7.39 -8.82
N ALA A 27 -5.34 7.00 -7.78
CA ALA A 27 -5.11 7.91 -6.67
C ALA A 27 -4.18 9.04 -7.13
N LYS A 28 -4.62 10.28 -7.01
CA LYS A 28 -3.80 11.46 -7.30
C LYS A 28 -3.73 12.31 -6.04
N ILE A 29 -2.55 12.87 -5.75
CA ILE A 29 -2.40 13.83 -4.64
C ILE A 29 -3.39 15.00 -4.75
N SER A 30 -3.81 15.35 -5.97
CA SER A 30 -4.84 16.37 -6.22
C SER A 30 -6.17 16.08 -5.53
N ASP A 31 -6.47 14.81 -5.22
CA ASP A 31 -7.68 14.40 -4.52
C ASP A 31 -7.56 14.60 -3.00
N GLY A 32 -6.34 14.84 -2.51
CA GLY A 32 -6.04 15.22 -1.13
C GLY A 32 -5.95 14.06 -0.14
N TYR A 33 -6.15 12.81 -0.58
CA TYR A 33 -6.15 11.61 0.27
C TYR A 33 -5.50 10.42 -0.42
N VAL A 34 -4.95 9.49 0.37
CA VAL A 34 -4.72 8.12 -0.06
C VAL A 34 -6.07 7.47 -0.34
N ARG A 35 -6.26 6.93 -1.54
CA ARG A 35 -7.58 6.61 -2.08
C ARG A 35 -7.56 5.38 -2.98
N GLY A 36 -8.70 4.73 -3.11
CA GLY A 36 -8.93 3.80 -4.20
C GLY A 36 -10.41 3.48 -4.42
N TYR A 37 -10.69 2.70 -5.46
CA TYR A 37 -12.05 2.33 -5.86
C TYR A 37 -12.08 0.89 -6.39
N ASP A 38 -13.27 0.28 -6.31
CA ASP A 38 -13.52 -1.08 -6.82
C ASP A 38 -12.63 -2.12 -6.12
N THR A 39 -11.68 -2.75 -6.83
CA THR A 39 -10.71 -3.66 -6.19
C THR A 39 -9.81 -2.86 -5.25
N TYR A 40 -9.50 -3.40 -4.08
CA TYR A 40 -8.53 -2.76 -3.18
C TYR A 40 -7.09 -3.13 -3.53
N VAL A 41 -6.90 -4.17 -4.35
CA VAL A 41 -5.58 -4.60 -4.82
C VAL A 41 -5.02 -3.57 -5.79
N GLY A 42 -3.88 -2.99 -5.43
CA GLY A 42 -3.18 -1.96 -6.17
C GLY A 42 -3.58 -0.54 -5.81
N ASP A 43 -4.46 -0.33 -4.83
CA ASP A 43 -5.01 1.00 -4.52
C ASP A 43 -3.95 2.01 -4.14
N TRP A 44 -2.93 1.60 -3.37
CA TRP A 44 -1.86 2.53 -3.00
C TRP A 44 -0.76 2.62 -4.09
N GLY A 45 -0.87 1.82 -5.14
CA GLY A 45 0.16 1.64 -6.16
C GLY A 45 0.32 2.79 -7.14
N ASP A 46 -0.58 3.76 -7.16
CA ASP A 46 -0.52 4.97 -8.00
C ASP A 46 -0.48 6.26 -7.18
N GLU A 47 -0.32 6.13 -5.86
CA GLU A 47 -0.27 7.24 -4.92
C GLU A 47 0.90 8.19 -5.18
N GLY A 48 0.67 9.41 -4.71
CA GLY A 48 1.69 10.44 -4.68
C GLY A 48 2.94 10.08 -3.91
N THR A 49 4.07 10.62 -4.36
CA THR A 49 5.33 10.47 -3.63
C THR A 49 5.37 11.34 -2.38
N ILE A 50 5.49 10.72 -1.21
CA ILE A 50 5.90 11.40 0.03
C ILE A 50 7.39 11.15 0.28
N SER A 51 8.10 12.19 0.73
CA SER A 51 9.53 12.16 1.02
C SER A 51 9.91 13.34 1.91
N THR A 52 11.20 13.48 2.23
CA THR A 52 11.74 14.67 2.90
C THR A 52 11.53 15.97 2.07
N ALA A 53 11.43 15.88 0.74
CA ALA A 53 11.34 17.02 -0.17
C ALA A 53 9.92 17.31 -0.71
N ALA A 54 8.99 16.35 -0.59
CA ALA A 54 7.64 16.47 -1.14
C ALA A 54 6.63 15.86 -0.17
N TYR A 55 5.55 16.59 0.13
CA TYR A 55 4.47 16.14 1.03
C TYR A 55 5.01 15.57 2.35
N SER A 56 6.01 16.25 2.92
CA SER A 56 6.78 15.78 4.07
C SER A 56 6.07 15.92 5.40
N GLN A 57 4.90 16.58 5.46
CA GLN A 57 4.17 16.80 6.72
C GLN A 57 2.66 16.70 6.51
N ASN A 58 2.08 15.52 6.76
CA ASN A 58 0.64 15.27 6.62
C ASN A 58 0.25 13.90 7.20
N ASN A 59 -1.03 13.56 7.16
CA ASN A 59 -1.53 12.27 7.63
C ASN A 59 -1.20 11.08 6.73
N ALA A 60 -0.89 11.27 5.45
CA ALA A 60 -0.36 10.19 4.62
C ALA A 60 1.06 9.78 5.08
N VAL A 61 1.85 10.72 5.60
CA VAL A 61 3.11 10.40 6.30
C VAL A 61 2.83 9.60 7.57
N CYS A 62 1.80 9.93 8.35
CA CYS A 62 1.46 9.14 9.54
C CYS A 62 1.05 7.70 9.20
N LEU A 63 0.27 7.50 8.12
CA LEU A 63 -0.03 6.16 7.60
C LEU A 63 1.27 5.41 7.33
N TRP A 64 2.21 6.06 6.63
CA TRP A 64 3.49 5.44 6.31
C TRP A 64 4.33 5.12 7.56
N GLN A 65 4.39 6.01 8.54
CA GLN A 65 5.10 5.75 9.80
C GLN A 65 4.45 4.59 10.59
N THR A 66 3.11 4.48 10.54
CA THR A 66 2.39 3.32 11.11
C THR A 66 2.76 2.02 10.40
N ILE A 67 2.97 2.06 9.08
CA ILE A 67 3.48 0.93 8.29
C ILE A 67 4.93 0.58 8.68
N LEU A 68 5.80 1.57 8.85
CA LEU A 68 7.19 1.35 9.29
C LEU A 68 7.24 0.66 10.65
N TRP A 69 6.41 1.12 11.59
CA TRP A 69 6.20 0.47 12.88
C TRP A 69 5.70 -0.97 12.73
N ALA A 70 4.64 -1.18 11.93
CA ALA A 70 4.04 -2.50 11.71
C ALA A 70 5.00 -3.52 11.10
N GLU A 71 5.87 -3.06 10.20
CA GLU A 71 6.88 -3.91 9.56
C GLU A 71 8.16 -4.07 10.41
N GLY A 72 8.27 -3.37 11.54
CA GLY A 72 9.45 -3.41 12.40
C GLY A 72 10.70 -2.84 11.73
N ALA A 73 10.55 -1.79 10.93
CA ALA A 73 11.68 -1.13 10.27
C ALA A 73 12.65 -0.51 11.30
N ASN A 74 13.91 -0.31 10.92
CA ASN A 74 14.90 0.32 11.78
C ASN A 74 15.21 1.77 11.37
N GLU A 75 15.34 2.65 12.37
CA GLU A 75 15.71 4.04 12.19
C GLU A 75 17.16 4.21 11.72
N SER A 76 17.54 5.40 11.26
CA SER A 76 18.86 5.68 10.68
C SER A 76 20.06 5.21 11.52
N ASP A 77 19.97 5.27 12.85
CA ASP A 77 21.01 4.83 13.79
C ASP A 77 20.95 3.33 14.16
N GLY A 78 19.91 2.61 13.70
CA GLY A 78 19.73 1.17 13.89
C GLY A 78 18.79 0.77 15.02
N THR A 79 18.19 1.72 15.74
CA THR A 79 17.08 1.45 16.67
C THR A 79 15.84 0.97 15.92
N ASN A 80 14.83 0.45 16.64
CA ASN A 80 13.56 0.09 16.05
C ASN A 80 12.70 1.35 15.88
N PHE A 81 12.02 1.46 14.74
CA PHE A 81 10.99 2.47 14.54
C PHE A 81 9.81 2.17 15.48
N ASP A 82 9.40 3.15 16.28
CA ASP A 82 8.39 2.94 17.31
C ASP A 82 7.23 3.96 17.24
N GLY A 83 6.29 3.82 18.17
CA GLY A 83 5.08 4.65 18.18
C GLY A 83 5.37 6.14 18.43
N THR A 84 6.52 6.49 19.01
CA THR A 84 6.92 7.89 19.23
C THR A 84 7.43 8.57 17.96
N ASP A 85 7.76 7.80 16.93
CA ASP A 85 8.16 8.30 15.61
C ASP A 85 6.97 8.59 14.69
N ILE A 86 5.73 8.27 15.12
CA ILE A 86 4.49 8.50 14.34
C ILE A 86 3.96 9.91 14.60
N ASP A 87 4.66 10.91 14.05
CA ASP A 87 4.37 12.34 14.24
C ASP A 87 3.81 13.03 12.97
N GLY A 88 3.75 12.30 11.85
CA GLY A 88 3.35 12.81 10.55
C GLY A 88 4.38 13.70 9.87
N ILE A 89 5.65 13.66 10.28
CA ILE A 89 6.77 14.41 9.72
C ILE A 89 7.78 13.43 9.11
N PHE A 90 8.01 13.55 7.81
CA PHE A 90 8.96 12.73 7.07
C PHE A 90 10.40 13.22 7.33
N GLY A 91 10.90 12.92 8.52
CA GLY A 91 12.23 13.29 8.99
C GLY A 91 13.32 12.26 8.65
N GLY A 92 14.50 12.43 9.26
CA GLY A 92 15.65 11.55 9.04
C GLY A 92 15.42 10.10 9.50
N ASN A 93 14.63 9.89 10.56
CA ASN A 93 14.29 8.56 11.05
C ASN A 93 13.35 7.84 10.07
N THR A 94 12.26 8.49 9.68
CA THR A 94 11.34 7.99 8.64
C THR A 94 12.06 7.72 7.33
N TYR A 95 12.98 8.59 6.91
CA TYR A 95 13.79 8.38 5.71
C TYR A 95 14.68 7.12 5.80
N GLY A 96 15.45 6.97 6.88
CA GLY A 96 16.31 5.80 7.07
C GLY A 96 15.52 4.50 7.20
N ALA A 97 14.41 4.53 7.92
CA ALA A 97 13.51 3.38 8.06
C ALA A 97 12.86 3.00 6.72
N THR A 98 12.43 3.98 5.93
CA THR A 98 11.92 3.75 4.56
C THR A 98 12.96 3.04 3.71
N LYS A 99 14.21 3.51 3.73
CA LYS A 99 15.30 2.88 2.97
C LYS A 99 15.53 1.42 3.38
N ARG A 100 15.56 1.14 4.68
CA ARG A 100 15.74 -0.23 5.17
C ARG A 100 14.58 -1.14 4.79
N LEU A 101 13.35 -0.64 4.89
CA LEU A 101 12.17 -1.38 4.49
C LEU A 101 12.14 -1.65 2.98
N GLN A 102 12.53 -0.68 2.15
CA GLN A 102 12.68 -0.89 0.71
C GLN A 102 13.70 -1.99 0.39
N VAL A 103 14.81 -2.06 1.13
CA VAL A 103 15.80 -3.13 0.98
C VAL A 103 15.24 -4.49 1.44
N SER A 104 14.58 -4.55 2.59
CA SER A 104 14.02 -5.80 3.11
C SER A 104 12.91 -6.36 2.21
N TRP A 105 12.14 -5.48 1.55
CA TRP A 105 11.16 -5.85 0.54
C TRP A 105 11.75 -6.13 -0.85
N GLY A 106 13.07 -5.96 -1.04
CA GLY A 106 13.73 -6.19 -2.32
C GLY A 106 13.45 -5.13 -3.38
N LEU A 107 12.92 -3.96 -3.00
CA LEU A 107 12.73 -2.82 -3.90
C LEU A 107 14.05 -2.09 -4.19
N ALA A 108 15.06 -2.28 -3.34
CA ALA A 108 16.41 -1.80 -3.54
C ALA A 108 17.43 -2.87 -3.16
N SER A 109 18.56 -2.92 -3.88
CA SER A 109 19.60 -3.94 -3.64
C SER A 109 20.46 -3.67 -2.40
N SER A 110 20.48 -2.45 -1.89
CA SER A 110 21.21 -2.05 -0.69
C SER A 110 20.72 -0.70 -0.16
N TYR A 111 21.10 -0.36 1.07
CA TYR A 111 20.71 0.89 1.71
C TYR A 111 21.09 2.12 0.86
N ASP A 112 22.31 2.19 0.34
CA ASP A 112 22.74 3.35 -0.48
C ASP A 112 22.01 3.46 -1.82
N LYS A 113 21.40 2.36 -2.30
CA LYS A 113 20.61 2.33 -3.54
C LYS A 113 19.12 2.57 -3.32
N ALA A 114 18.64 2.45 -2.08
CA ALA A 114 17.30 2.85 -1.71
C ALA A 114 17.18 4.38 -1.74
N ASP A 115 16.14 4.90 -2.41
CA ASP A 115 15.91 6.34 -2.52
C ASP A 115 15.31 6.93 -1.24
N GLY A 116 14.67 6.11 -0.39
CA GLY A 116 13.98 6.55 0.82
C GLY A 116 12.71 7.34 0.55
N MET A 117 12.16 7.23 -0.67
CA MET A 117 10.92 7.86 -1.07
C MET A 117 9.78 6.85 -1.10
N VAL A 118 8.58 7.29 -0.71
CA VAL A 118 7.39 6.44 -0.74
C VAL A 118 6.57 6.84 -1.94
N GLY A 119 6.89 6.23 -3.08
CA GLY A 119 6.14 6.36 -4.32
C GLY A 119 5.35 5.10 -4.67
N PRO A 120 4.83 5.02 -5.91
CA PRO A 120 4.03 3.91 -6.44
C PRO A 120 4.51 2.50 -6.06
N ASN A 121 5.80 2.21 -6.22
CA ASN A 121 6.34 0.88 -5.92
C ASN A 121 6.40 0.59 -4.41
N THR A 122 6.75 1.59 -3.60
CA THR A 122 6.86 1.45 -2.15
C THR A 122 5.47 1.29 -1.52
N PHE A 123 4.53 2.16 -1.88
CA PHE A 123 3.15 2.06 -1.40
C PHE A 123 2.44 0.83 -1.95
N GLY A 124 2.58 0.52 -3.24
CA GLY A 124 2.00 -0.68 -3.84
C GLY A 124 2.54 -1.98 -3.21
N ARG A 125 3.79 -1.99 -2.71
CA ARG A 125 4.30 -3.13 -1.95
C ARG A 125 3.64 -3.26 -0.58
N ALA A 126 3.39 -2.13 0.09
CA ALA A 126 2.70 -2.11 1.37
C ALA A 126 1.23 -2.57 1.25
N ASP A 127 0.56 -2.17 0.16
CA ASP A 127 -0.83 -2.55 -0.14
C ASP A 127 -1.06 -4.08 -0.16
N ASN A 128 -0.05 -4.85 -0.57
CA ASN A 128 -0.10 -6.32 -0.54
C ASN A 128 -0.27 -6.91 0.88
N GLN A 129 -0.10 -6.13 1.93
CA GLN A 129 -0.31 -6.55 3.31
C GLN A 129 -1.74 -6.32 3.80
N LEU A 130 -2.62 -5.69 2.99
CA LEU A 130 -4.02 -5.50 3.33
C LEU A 130 -4.80 -6.81 3.23
N VAL A 131 -5.35 -7.22 4.37
CA VAL A 131 -6.23 -8.38 4.49
C VAL A 131 -7.63 -7.88 4.77
N LYS A 132 -8.58 -8.13 3.86
CA LYS A 132 -9.99 -7.79 4.07
C LYS A 132 -10.56 -8.59 5.24
N THR A 133 -11.10 -7.89 6.23
CA THR A 133 -11.70 -8.48 7.44
C THR A 133 -13.20 -8.26 7.53
N GLY A 134 -13.72 -7.23 6.86
CA GLY A 134 -15.14 -6.85 6.95
C GLY A 134 -15.59 -5.99 5.78
N GLY A 135 -16.82 -5.45 5.88
CA GLY A 135 -17.41 -4.55 4.88
C GLY A 135 -17.54 -5.11 3.45
N SER A 136 -17.66 -4.21 2.47
CA SER A 136 -17.88 -4.51 1.05
C SER A 136 -16.94 -3.69 0.16
N THR A 137 -16.35 -4.33 -0.86
CA THR A 137 -15.52 -3.66 -1.87
C THR A 137 -16.36 -3.03 -2.99
N ALA A 138 -17.69 -3.12 -2.92
CA ALA A 138 -18.56 -2.49 -3.90
C ALA A 138 -18.43 -0.96 -3.84
N ARG A 139 -18.60 -0.31 -5.00
CA ARG A 139 -18.52 1.15 -5.08
C ARG A 139 -19.55 1.82 -4.19
N GLY A 140 -19.10 2.79 -3.38
CA GLY A 140 -19.95 3.52 -2.45
C GLY A 140 -20.15 2.82 -1.10
N GLU A 141 -19.50 1.67 -0.88
CA GLU A 141 -19.52 0.95 0.39
C GLU A 141 -18.21 1.13 1.15
N THR A 142 -18.27 0.92 2.46
CA THR A 142 -17.09 0.85 3.32
C THR A 142 -16.53 -0.56 3.34
N VAL A 143 -15.20 -0.69 3.27
CA VAL A 143 -14.48 -1.94 3.44
C VAL A 143 -13.47 -1.82 4.58
N GLU A 144 -13.40 -2.88 5.38
CA GLU A 144 -12.52 -2.99 6.54
C GLU A 144 -11.39 -3.98 6.24
N PHE A 145 -10.19 -3.60 6.68
CA PHE A 145 -8.97 -4.37 6.54
C PHE A 145 -8.19 -4.42 7.84
N VAL A 146 -7.27 -5.37 7.89
CA VAL A 146 -6.08 -5.31 8.73
C VAL A 146 -4.87 -5.18 7.81
N TYR A 147 -3.98 -4.24 8.12
CA TYR A 147 -2.63 -4.25 7.58
C TYR A 147 -1.81 -5.26 8.39
N ASN A 148 -1.39 -6.35 7.74
CA ASN A 148 -0.66 -7.44 8.39
C ASN A 148 0.85 -7.26 8.20
N GLY A 149 1.45 -6.43 9.06
CA GLY A 149 2.90 -6.19 9.05
C GLY A 149 3.68 -7.35 9.66
N SER A 150 5.00 -7.36 9.42
CA SER A 150 5.88 -8.43 9.90
C SER A 150 6.00 -8.52 11.43
N VAL A 151 5.74 -7.43 12.16
CA VAL A 151 5.89 -7.36 13.63
C VAL A 151 4.58 -6.97 14.32
N HIS A 152 3.84 -6.02 13.76
CA HIS A 152 2.54 -5.58 14.29
C HIS A 152 1.49 -5.51 13.19
N ASP A 153 0.23 -5.53 13.61
CA ASP A 153 -0.93 -5.31 12.77
C ASP A 153 -1.68 -4.04 13.19
N PHE A 154 -2.39 -3.42 12.24
CA PHE A 154 -3.28 -2.31 12.55
C PHE A 154 -4.52 -2.30 11.66
N ALA A 155 -5.60 -1.73 12.16
CA ALA A 155 -6.86 -1.64 11.44
C ALA A 155 -6.80 -0.54 10.38
N VAL A 156 -7.36 -0.85 9.21
CA VAL A 156 -7.47 0.06 8.07
C VAL A 156 -8.89 0.00 7.53
N GLU A 157 -9.44 1.13 7.13
CA GLU A 157 -10.76 1.23 6.50
C GLU A 157 -10.63 2.07 5.22
N ARG A 158 -11.32 1.66 4.16
CA ARG A 158 -11.58 2.50 2.99
C ARG A 158 -13.06 2.87 3.03
N ASP A 159 -13.35 4.15 3.20
CA ASP A 159 -14.72 4.64 3.36
C ASP A 159 -15.52 4.63 2.03
N SER A 160 -16.80 4.96 2.10
CA SER A 160 -17.69 5.03 0.93
C SER A 160 -17.28 6.05 -0.13
N GLU A 161 -16.41 7.01 0.22
CA GLU A 161 -15.81 7.97 -0.73
C GLU A 161 -14.47 7.46 -1.29
N GLY A 162 -14.06 6.24 -0.96
CA GLY A 162 -12.83 5.60 -1.37
C GLY A 162 -11.60 6.02 -0.56
N ARG A 163 -11.75 6.82 0.50
CA ARG A 163 -10.61 7.37 1.25
C ARG A 163 -10.12 6.39 2.29
N TYR A 164 -8.82 6.22 2.37
CA TYR A 164 -8.19 5.38 3.39
C TYR A 164 -8.07 6.10 4.73
N ARG A 165 -8.36 5.36 5.78
CA ARG A 165 -8.19 5.73 7.18
C ARG A 165 -7.57 4.55 7.92
N PHE A 166 -6.78 4.85 8.93
CA PHE A 166 -6.01 3.86 9.68
C PHE A 166 -6.10 4.18 11.16
N ARG A 167 -5.90 3.14 11.97
CA ARG A 167 -5.93 3.24 13.43
C ARG A 167 -4.51 3.28 13.97
N GLU A 168 -4.18 4.36 14.68
CA GLU A 168 -2.90 4.52 15.36
C GLU A 168 -2.83 3.63 16.62
N GLY A 169 -1.63 3.47 17.20
CA GLY A 169 -1.41 2.66 18.41
C GLY A 169 -2.19 3.13 19.65
N ASN A 170 -2.71 4.36 19.64
CA ASN A 170 -3.57 4.94 20.68
C ASN A 170 -5.09 4.75 20.43
N ASP A 171 -5.46 3.87 19.47
CA ASP A 171 -6.84 3.59 19.05
C ASP A 171 -7.56 4.75 18.32
N THR A 172 -6.83 5.81 17.95
CA THR A 172 -7.40 6.94 17.20
C THR A 172 -7.43 6.65 15.70
N TRP A 173 -8.60 6.85 15.08
CA TRP A 173 -8.74 6.80 13.62
C TRP A 173 -8.29 8.10 12.96
N ARG A 174 -7.41 7.97 11.96
CA ARG A 174 -6.93 9.08 11.14
C ARG A 174 -7.25 8.84 9.69
N LEU A 175 -7.67 9.89 9.00
CA LEU A 175 -7.80 9.89 7.55
C LEU A 175 -6.42 10.15 6.94
N ALA A 176 -5.99 9.32 5.97
CA ALA A 176 -4.69 9.42 5.30
C ALA A 176 -4.67 10.56 4.28
N ALA A 177 -4.74 11.80 4.78
CA ALA A 177 -4.80 13.01 3.98
C ALA A 177 -3.41 13.56 3.64
N TYR A 178 -3.26 14.13 2.44
CA TYR A 178 -2.08 14.89 2.02
C TYR A 178 -2.14 16.36 2.45
N GLY A 179 -3.34 16.88 2.75
CA GLY A 179 -3.59 18.31 2.99
C GLY A 179 -3.50 18.78 4.45
N TYR A 180 -3.41 17.88 5.42
CA TYR A 180 -3.28 18.25 6.84
C TYR A 180 -2.57 17.16 7.66
N ARG A 181 -2.07 17.55 8.83
CA ARG A 181 -1.40 16.70 9.81
C ARG A 181 -2.15 16.77 11.14
N SER A 182 -2.42 15.63 11.76
CA SER A 182 -3.14 15.54 13.04
C SER A 182 -2.52 14.57 14.05
N CYS A 183 -1.49 13.84 13.64
CA CYS A 183 -0.72 12.90 14.45
C CYS A 183 0.30 13.70 15.28
N SER A 184 0.67 13.18 16.44
CA SER A 184 1.46 13.88 17.47
C SER A 184 2.19 12.93 18.38
#